data_AF-B6EN49-F1
#
_entry.id   AF-B6EN49-F1
#
_cell.length_a   1.000
_cell.length_b   1.000
_cell.length_c   1.000
_cell.angle_alpha   90.00
_cell.angle_beta   90.00
_cell.angle_gamma   90.00
#
_symmetry.space_group_name_H-M   'P 1'
#
loop_
_entity.id
_entity.type
_entity.pdbx_description
1 polymer ?
#
loop_
_entity_poly.entity_id
_entity_poly.type
_entity_poly.pdbx_seq_one_letter_code
_entity_poly.pdbx_strand_id
1 'polypeptide(L)'
;MKKQAIASLLLGCTASTQAFALDTNSAYDIDYKSDCSSNIYSSYCSAASFDFSPVRLAGDVTPSKKADNNDFATEQVPHYLRVSDQRDWDYLLAQSYTILGLSVATVGLMTFLPESITKWDSEDSSLKGLGSKWKDNVTAGPVWDKDEHFLNYVMHPYFGGVYYTAARHAGFNEFESFLYSTTMSTFFWEYGVEAFAEVPSIQDLFVTPFFGAVVGELMLQQELSITANGGEVLGSDTLGSVSLFFLNPVGHIHYWVTDAWGGDTEVNLAYNAWFSNGDAAQFAYDAGMPYTDQFVGLEVKLKF
;
A
#
# COMPACT_ATOMS: atom_id res chain seq x y z
N MET A 1 -16.83 33.89 -23.60
CA MET A 1 -15.75 33.94 -22.61
C MET A 1 -16.30 34.36 -21.26
N LYS A 2 -16.46 33.43 -20.31
CA LYS A 2 -16.44 33.70 -18.86
C LYS A 2 -16.18 32.37 -18.15
N LYS A 3 -15.12 32.38 -17.33
CA LYS A 3 -14.41 31.24 -16.77
C LYS A 3 -15.19 30.58 -15.64
N GLN A 4 -15.02 29.26 -15.57
CA GLN A 4 -15.48 28.37 -14.52
C GLN A 4 -14.76 28.67 -13.20
N ALA A 5 -15.48 28.59 -12.09
CA ALA A 5 -14.94 28.64 -10.73
C ALA A 5 -15.77 27.72 -9.84
N ILE A 6 -15.36 26.46 -9.71
CA ILE A 6 -15.77 25.46 -8.71
C ILE A 6 -14.67 24.39 -8.74
N ALA A 7 -14.06 23.85 -7.68
CA ALA A 7 -13.86 24.22 -6.29
C ALA A 7 -12.66 23.34 -5.84
N SER A 8 -11.49 23.93 -5.61
CA SER A 8 -10.34 23.23 -5.02
C SER A 8 -10.44 23.37 -3.50
N LEU A 9 -10.85 22.31 -2.82
CA LEU A 9 -10.78 22.26 -1.37
C LEU A 9 -9.33 21.93 -0.98
N LEU A 10 -8.59 23.00 -0.70
CA LEU A 10 -7.21 22.98 -0.22
C LEU A 10 -7.14 22.39 1.20
N LEU A 11 -6.44 21.28 1.37
CA LEU A 11 -5.88 20.86 2.66
C LEU A 11 -4.72 21.78 3.00
N GLY A 12 -5.05 22.92 3.60
CA GLY A 12 -4.11 23.73 4.36
C GLY A 12 -4.02 23.19 5.79
N CYS A 13 -2.98 22.43 6.09
CA CYS A 13 -2.51 22.25 7.47
C CYS A 13 -1.04 22.67 7.50
N THR A 14 -0.84 23.81 8.14
CA THR A 14 0.45 24.47 8.36
C THR A 14 1.41 23.54 9.10
N ALA A 15 2.54 23.22 8.47
CA ALA A 15 3.67 22.58 9.12
C ALA A 15 4.31 23.55 10.12
N SER A 16 4.19 23.27 11.41
CA SER A 16 5.13 23.78 12.41
C SER A 16 6.18 22.70 12.66
N THR A 17 7.26 22.73 11.88
CA THR A 17 8.43 21.88 12.10
C THR A 17 9.29 22.48 13.21
N GLN A 18 9.59 21.69 14.24
CA GLN A 18 10.74 21.99 15.11
C GLN A 18 12.00 21.46 14.43
N ALA A 19 12.98 22.34 14.24
CA ALA A 19 14.27 21.99 13.69
C ALA A 19 15.05 21.12 14.69
N PHE A 20 15.26 19.85 14.36
CA PHE A 20 16.30 19.04 15.02
C PHE A 20 17.60 19.20 14.24
N ALA A 21 18.63 19.65 14.95
CA ALA A 21 19.99 19.75 14.42
C ALA A 21 20.55 18.35 14.18
N LEU A 22 20.93 18.06 12.93
CA LEU A 22 21.71 16.89 12.56
C LEU A 22 23.17 17.11 12.98
N ASP A 23 23.62 16.38 14.00
CA ASP A 23 25.04 16.28 14.33
C ASP A 23 25.68 15.26 13.40
N THR A 24 26.37 15.76 12.37
CA THR A 24 27.10 14.95 11.40
C THR A 24 28.49 14.64 11.95
N ASN A 25 28.66 13.50 12.62
CA ASN A 25 29.94 12.80 12.74
C ASN A 25 29.74 11.43 13.39
N SER A 26 29.89 10.34 12.62
CA SER A 26 30.83 9.26 12.92
C SER A 26 30.73 8.14 11.88
N ALA A 27 31.89 7.57 11.60
CA ALA A 27 32.16 6.62 10.54
C ALA A 27 31.39 5.30 10.68
N TYR A 28 31.20 4.64 9.53
CA TYR A 28 30.69 3.28 9.42
C TYR A 28 31.56 2.29 10.23
N ASP A 29 30.97 1.68 11.24
CA ASP A 29 31.39 0.40 11.80
C ASP A 29 30.14 -0.46 12.04
N ILE A 30 30.06 -1.60 11.36
CA ILE A 30 29.00 -2.60 11.54
C ILE A 30 29.41 -3.48 12.70
N ASP A 31 28.92 -3.18 13.90
CA ASP A 31 28.92 -4.10 15.04
C ASP A 31 27.55 -4.01 15.72
N TYR A 32 26.71 -5.02 15.52
CA TYR A 32 25.35 -5.04 16.06
C TYR A 32 25.40 -5.44 17.54
N LYS A 33 25.70 -4.47 18.40
CA LYS A 33 25.36 -4.53 19.83
C LYS A 33 24.04 -3.82 20.05
N SER A 34 23.04 -4.56 20.51
CA SER A 34 21.74 -4.04 20.92
C SER A 34 21.89 -3.18 22.18
N ASP A 35 22.05 -1.87 22.01
CA ASP A 35 22.03 -0.90 23.10
C ASP A 35 20.60 -0.32 23.22
N CYS A 36 19.75 -0.89 24.11
CA CYS A 36 18.36 -0.43 24.35
C CYS A 36 18.31 0.91 25.14
N SER A 37 19.29 1.81 25.01
CA SER A 37 19.34 3.06 25.80
C SER A 37 19.06 4.35 25.01
N SER A 38 18.92 4.31 23.68
CA SER A 38 18.84 5.53 22.86
C SER A 38 17.83 5.56 21.71
N ASN A 39 16.90 4.60 21.60
CA ASN A 39 15.93 4.56 20.49
C ASN A 39 14.46 4.59 20.94
N ILE A 40 13.62 5.30 20.18
CA ILE A 40 12.17 5.52 20.42
C ILE A 40 11.37 4.20 20.37
N TYR A 41 11.97 3.11 19.89
CA TYR A 41 11.46 1.73 19.94
C TYR A 41 11.60 1.05 21.33
N SER A 42 12.02 1.78 22.37
CA SER A 42 12.25 1.26 23.73
C SER A 42 11.03 0.60 24.38
N SER A 43 9.81 0.82 23.89
CA SER A 43 8.59 0.23 24.47
C SER A 43 8.44 -1.28 24.26
N TYR A 44 9.32 -1.91 23.46
CA TYR A 44 9.29 -3.35 23.17
C TYR A 44 10.46 -4.15 23.77
N CYS A 45 11.44 -3.52 24.45
CA CYS A 45 12.49 -4.26 25.19
C CYS A 45 11.92 -4.73 26.57
N SER A 46 11.36 -5.94 26.65
CA SER A 46 11.06 -6.58 27.95
C SER A 46 12.35 -7.08 28.60
N ALA A 47 12.91 -6.29 29.52
CA ALA A 47 13.95 -6.77 30.43
C ALA A 47 13.28 -7.56 31.55
N ALA A 48 13.16 -8.88 31.38
CA ALA A 48 12.78 -9.78 32.47
C ALA A 48 13.86 -9.75 33.56
N SER A 49 13.67 -8.90 34.57
CA SER A 49 14.40 -8.96 35.83
C SER A 49 13.65 -9.91 36.76
N PHE A 50 14.20 -11.11 36.94
CA PHE A 50 13.71 -12.03 37.96
C PHE A 50 14.22 -11.55 39.32
N ASP A 51 13.34 -10.95 40.12
CA ASP A 51 13.62 -10.66 41.52
C ASP A 51 13.13 -11.81 42.40
N PHE A 52 14.05 -12.47 43.10
CA PHE A 52 13.74 -13.50 44.09
C PHE A 52 13.62 -12.84 45.47
N SER A 53 12.40 -12.70 45.98
CA SER A 53 12.13 -12.37 47.38
C SER A 53 11.44 -13.55 48.11
N PRO A 54 11.85 -13.92 49.35
CA PRO A 54 11.32 -15.09 50.04
C PRO A 54 10.04 -14.80 50.85
N VAL A 55 9.02 -15.63 50.60
CA VAL A 55 7.96 -16.21 51.49
C VAL A 55 7.52 -15.43 52.75
N ARG A 56 6.18 -15.29 52.94
CA ARG A 56 5.47 -15.69 54.20
C ARG A 56 3.95 -15.84 54.05
N LEU A 57 3.44 -16.90 54.69
CA LEU A 57 2.06 -17.40 54.74
C LEU A 57 1.11 -16.51 55.57
N ALA A 58 -0.17 -16.42 55.16
CA ALA A 58 -1.34 -16.86 55.95
C ALA A 58 -2.67 -16.51 55.24
N GLY A 59 -3.62 -17.47 55.20
CA GLY A 59 -5.06 -17.15 55.23
C GLY A 59 -5.91 -17.67 54.07
N ASP A 60 -6.54 -18.82 54.32
CA ASP A 60 -7.79 -19.34 53.72
C ASP A 60 -7.87 -19.69 52.23
N VAL A 61 -7.94 -20.99 51.98
CA VAL A 61 -8.43 -21.63 50.76
C VAL A 61 -9.93 -21.91 50.95
N THR A 62 -10.77 -21.23 50.17
CA THR A 62 -12.02 -21.82 49.68
C THR A 62 -11.92 -21.98 48.16
N PRO A 63 -12.01 -23.20 47.60
CA PRO A 63 -11.90 -23.39 46.16
C PRO A 63 -13.26 -23.13 45.52
N SER A 64 -13.41 -22.01 44.80
CA SER A 64 -14.56 -21.84 43.92
C SER A 64 -14.17 -21.14 42.62
N LYS A 65 -14.37 -21.90 41.55
CA LYS A 65 -14.27 -21.60 40.12
C LYS A 65 -12.85 -21.37 39.61
N LYS A 66 -12.44 -22.26 38.70
CA LYS A 66 -11.42 -22.02 37.66
C LYS A 66 -11.55 -20.56 37.20
N ALA A 67 -10.57 -19.74 37.57
CA ALA A 67 -10.31 -18.52 36.84
C ALA A 67 -9.75 -18.98 35.50
N ASP A 68 -10.55 -18.81 34.45
CA ASP A 68 -10.09 -18.97 33.09
C ASP A 68 -8.85 -18.10 32.88
N ASN A 69 -7.90 -18.66 32.16
CA ASN A 69 -6.60 -18.07 31.91
C ASN A 69 -6.75 -16.63 31.41
N ASN A 70 -5.91 -15.77 31.96
CA ASN A 70 -5.75 -14.36 31.63
C ASN A 70 -5.82 -14.08 30.11
N ASP A 71 -7.00 -13.71 29.61
CA ASP A 71 -7.14 -12.90 28.40
C ASP A 71 -6.85 -11.45 28.77
N PHE A 72 -5.56 -11.11 28.89
CA PHE A 72 -5.12 -9.77 28.48
C PHE A 72 -5.00 -9.81 26.96
N ALA A 73 -6.15 -9.84 26.28
CA ALA A 73 -6.21 -9.51 24.87
C ALA A 73 -5.87 -8.02 24.78
N THR A 74 -4.58 -7.70 24.62
CA THR A 74 -4.18 -6.42 24.04
C THR A 74 -4.92 -6.34 22.72
N GLU A 75 -5.82 -5.37 22.59
CA GLU A 75 -6.51 -5.06 21.35
C GLU A 75 -5.45 -4.93 20.25
N GLN A 76 -5.31 -5.99 19.44
CA GLN A 76 -4.22 -6.05 18.47
C GLN A 76 -4.55 -5.02 17.39
N VAL A 77 -3.72 -3.99 17.27
CA VAL A 77 -3.81 -3.01 16.20
C VAL A 77 -3.90 -3.76 14.86
N PRO A 78 -4.87 -3.46 14.00
CA PRO A 78 -5.05 -4.15 12.72
C PRO A 78 -3.75 -4.20 11.91
N HIS A 79 -3.55 -5.29 11.16
CA HIS A 79 -2.29 -5.51 10.43
C HIS A 79 -1.89 -4.33 9.52
N TYR A 80 -2.87 -3.67 8.90
CA TYR A 80 -2.61 -2.55 7.99
C TYR A 80 -2.14 -1.26 8.69
N LEU A 81 -2.27 -1.15 10.02
CA LEU A 81 -1.79 0.00 10.83
C LEU A 81 -0.49 -0.31 11.58
N ARG A 82 0.12 -1.48 11.33
CA ARG A 82 1.39 -1.88 11.94
C ARG A 82 2.35 -2.42 10.89
N VAL A 83 3.62 -2.45 11.25
CA VAL A 83 4.68 -3.10 10.47
C VAL A 83 4.81 -4.55 10.93
N SER A 84 4.95 -5.49 9.99
CA SER A 84 5.25 -6.89 10.30
C SER A 84 6.64 -7.03 10.91
N ASP A 85 6.78 -7.84 11.96
CA ASP A 85 8.07 -8.09 12.64
C ASP A 85 9.08 -8.84 11.75
N GLN A 86 8.57 -9.58 10.77
CA GLN A 86 9.35 -10.31 9.77
C GLN A 86 8.81 -10.00 8.38
N ARG A 87 9.61 -10.32 7.35
CA ARG A 87 9.19 -10.20 5.96
C ARG A 87 7.96 -11.07 5.68
N ASP A 88 6.84 -10.43 5.41
CA ASP A 88 5.57 -11.05 5.10
C ASP A 88 5.29 -10.94 3.59
N TRP A 89 5.72 -11.97 2.85
CA TRP A 89 5.53 -12.01 1.40
C TRP A 89 4.07 -12.18 0.99
N ASP A 90 3.27 -12.87 1.80
CA ASP A 90 1.86 -13.13 1.51
C ASP A 90 1.07 -11.83 1.65
N TYR A 91 1.35 -11.05 2.70
CA TYR A 91 0.78 -9.72 2.87
C TYR A 91 1.20 -8.75 1.76
N LEU A 92 2.50 -8.71 1.40
CA LEU A 92 2.97 -7.88 0.29
C LEU A 92 2.29 -8.25 -1.04
N LEU A 93 2.12 -9.55 -1.30
CA LEU A 93 1.42 -10.03 -2.49
C LEU A 93 -0.06 -9.62 -2.47
N ALA A 94 -0.73 -9.74 -1.33
CA ALA A 94 -2.12 -9.31 -1.15
C ALA A 94 -2.31 -7.80 -1.35
N GLN A 95 -1.38 -6.97 -0.84
CA GLN A 95 -1.33 -5.54 -1.11
C GLN A 95 -1.09 -5.26 -2.61
N SER A 96 -0.19 -6.01 -3.25
CA SER A 96 0.08 -5.90 -4.70
C SER A 96 -1.15 -6.22 -5.55
N TYR A 97 -1.96 -7.22 -5.17
CA TYR A 97 -3.24 -7.50 -5.83
C TYR A 97 -4.27 -6.40 -5.61
N THR A 98 -4.27 -5.78 -4.43
CA THR A 98 -5.13 -4.62 -4.15
C THR A 98 -4.74 -3.45 -5.04
N ILE A 99 -3.43 -3.18 -5.20
CA ILE A 99 -2.90 -2.18 -6.13
C ILE A 99 -3.31 -2.50 -7.58
N LEU A 100 -3.20 -3.75 -8.02
CA LEU A 100 -3.64 -4.18 -9.36
C LEU A 100 -5.13 -3.90 -9.57
N GLY A 101 -5.98 -4.30 -8.61
CA GLY A 101 -7.43 -4.07 -8.68
C GLY A 101 -7.78 -2.57 -8.72
N LEU A 102 -7.12 -1.76 -7.89
CA LEU A 102 -7.28 -0.30 -7.89
C LEU A 102 -6.79 0.33 -9.19
N SER A 103 -5.75 -0.21 -9.81
CA SER A 103 -5.23 0.28 -11.09
C SER A 103 -6.23 -0.01 -12.22
N VAL A 104 -6.82 -1.20 -12.26
CA VAL A 104 -7.90 -1.52 -13.23
C VAL A 104 -9.11 -0.60 -13.02
N ALA A 105 -9.51 -0.36 -11.77
CA ALA A 105 -10.59 0.58 -11.47
C ALA A 105 -10.24 2.03 -11.89
N THR A 106 -8.99 2.44 -11.69
CA THR A 106 -8.47 3.76 -12.07
C THR A 106 -8.45 3.93 -13.58
N VAL A 107 -7.93 2.96 -14.33
CA VAL A 107 -7.98 2.91 -15.80
C VAL A 107 -9.43 3.01 -16.27
N GLY A 108 -10.33 2.21 -15.70
CA GLY A 108 -11.75 2.26 -16.00
C GLY A 108 -12.35 3.65 -15.77
N LEU A 109 -12.06 4.29 -14.63
CA LEU A 109 -12.50 5.65 -14.34
C LEU A 109 -11.91 6.67 -15.32
N MET A 110 -10.62 6.55 -15.65
CA MET A 110 -9.92 7.43 -16.58
C MET A 110 -10.55 7.38 -17.98
N THR A 111 -11.05 6.22 -18.43
CA THR A 111 -11.81 6.16 -19.71
C THR A 111 -13.11 6.97 -19.72
N PHE A 112 -13.65 7.33 -18.55
CA PHE A 112 -14.84 8.18 -18.42
C PHE A 112 -14.52 9.65 -18.11
N LEU A 113 -13.27 9.98 -17.77
CA LEU A 113 -12.85 11.34 -17.46
C LEU A 113 -12.47 12.11 -18.75
N PRO A 114 -12.61 13.45 -18.79
CA PRO A 114 -12.21 14.24 -19.95
C PRO A 114 -10.69 14.20 -20.18
N GLU A 115 -10.27 14.19 -21.45
CA GLU A 115 -8.87 14.29 -21.92
C GLU A 115 -8.04 15.39 -21.24
N SER A 116 -8.67 16.48 -20.80
CA SER A 116 -7.95 17.55 -20.10
C SER A 116 -7.31 17.09 -18.79
N ILE A 117 -7.88 16.07 -18.14
CA ILE A 117 -7.41 15.52 -16.86
C ILE A 117 -6.54 14.29 -17.10
N THR A 118 -6.97 13.38 -17.97
CA THR A 118 -6.30 12.08 -18.18
C THR A 118 -5.23 12.11 -19.24
N LYS A 119 -5.26 13.09 -20.15
CA LYS A 119 -4.45 13.15 -21.39
C LYS A 119 -4.68 12.01 -22.40
N TRP A 120 -5.48 11.01 -22.04
CA TRP A 120 -5.87 9.88 -22.89
C TRP A 120 -6.98 10.27 -23.87
N ASP A 121 -6.73 10.11 -25.18
CA ASP A 121 -7.72 10.39 -26.25
C ASP A 121 -8.86 9.35 -26.23
N SER A 122 -10.00 9.72 -26.79
CA SER A 122 -11.10 8.83 -27.14
C SER A 122 -10.68 7.56 -27.92
N GLU A 123 -9.61 7.60 -28.74
CA GLU A 123 -9.05 6.39 -29.38
C GLU A 123 -8.29 5.47 -28.41
N ASP A 124 -7.81 6.01 -27.28
CA ASP A 124 -7.09 5.27 -26.23
C ASP A 124 -8.05 4.47 -25.35
N SER A 125 -9.32 4.88 -25.34
CA SER A 125 -10.42 4.17 -24.68
C SER A 125 -10.94 2.96 -25.49
N SER A 126 -10.50 2.79 -26.74
CA SER A 126 -10.85 1.66 -27.59
C SER A 126 -9.98 0.44 -27.27
N LEU A 127 -10.61 -0.64 -26.77
CA LEU A 127 -9.93 -1.94 -26.56
C LEU A 127 -9.32 -2.53 -27.85
N LYS A 128 -9.71 -2.05 -29.04
CA LYS A 128 -9.12 -2.47 -30.31
C LYS A 128 -7.79 -1.76 -30.53
N GLY A 129 -6.69 -2.50 -30.49
CA GLY A 129 -5.35 -1.98 -30.79
C GLY A 129 -4.50 -1.61 -29.57
N LEU A 130 -5.00 -1.82 -28.35
CA LEU A 130 -4.24 -1.55 -27.11
C LEU A 130 -2.89 -2.28 -27.08
N GLY A 131 -2.84 -3.55 -27.49
CA GLY A 131 -1.58 -4.31 -27.50
C GLY A 131 -0.55 -3.80 -28.51
N SER A 132 -0.99 -3.35 -29.69
CA SER A 132 -0.08 -2.73 -30.67
C SER A 132 0.39 -1.36 -30.20
N LYS A 133 -0.51 -0.54 -29.65
CA LYS A 133 -0.19 0.79 -29.13
C LYS A 133 0.78 0.71 -27.96
N TRP A 134 0.51 -0.17 -26.99
CA TRP A 134 1.41 -0.45 -25.88
C TRP A 134 2.80 -0.85 -26.38
N LYS A 135 2.87 -1.76 -27.36
CA LYS A 135 4.15 -2.17 -27.95
C LYS A 135 4.86 -1.00 -28.62
N ASP A 136 4.15 -0.17 -29.37
CA ASP A 136 4.72 0.99 -30.05
C ASP A 136 5.27 2.00 -29.03
N ASN A 137 4.52 2.28 -27.96
CA ASN A 137 4.92 3.17 -26.87
C ASN A 137 6.15 2.64 -26.12
N VAL A 138 6.14 1.37 -25.71
CA VAL A 138 7.27 0.74 -25.01
C VAL A 138 8.52 0.68 -25.89
N THR A 139 8.37 0.45 -27.21
CA THR A 139 9.50 0.35 -28.14
C THR A 139 10.01 1.71 -28.63
N ALA A 140 9.22 2.77 -28.55
CA ALA A 140 9.67 4.14 -28.82
C ALA A 140 10.76 4.58 -27.82
N GLY A 141 10.75 4.00 -26.62
CA GLY A 141 11.68 4.31 -25.55
C GLY A 141 11.29 5.57 -24.77
N PRO A 142 11.81 5.74 -23.54
CA PRO A 142 11.35 6.83 -22.69
C PRO A 142 11.61 8.21 -23.29
N VAL A 143 10.63 9.10 -23.17
CA VAL A 143 10.71 10.49 -23.62
C VAL A 143 10.67 11.44 -22.45
N TRP A 144 11.06 12.69 -22.69
CA TRP A 144 10.83 13.73 -21.70
C TRP A 144 9.38 14.18 -21.82
N ASP A 145 8.58 13.81 -20.82
CA ASP A 145 7.16 14.11 -20.81
C ASP A 145 6.88 15.60 -20.49
N LYS A 146 5.69 16.09 -20.89
CA LYS A 146 5.22 17.47 -20.78
C LYS A 146 3.97 17.61 -19.90
N ASP A 147 3.71 16.63 -19.04
CA ASP A 147 2.60 16.68 -18.12
C ASP A 147 2.64 17.87 -17.17
N GLU A 148 1.48 18.10 -16.55
CA GLU A 148 1.33 19.15 -15.56
C GLU A 148 2.25 18.90 -14.37
N HIS A 149 2.95 19.95 -13.94
CA HIS A 149 3.92 19.89 -12.84
C HIS A 149 3.38 19.25 -11.55
N PHE A 150 2.08 19.38 -11.30
CA PHE A 150 1.43 18.74 -10.15
C PHE A 150 1.42 17.20 -10.26
N LEU A 151 1.20 16.64 -11.45
CA LEU A 151 1.22 15.20 -11.63
C LEU A 151 2.65 14.66 -11.40
N ASN A 152 3.65 15.22 -12.08
CA ASN A 152 5.02 14.70 -12.07
C ASN A 152 5.72 14.89 -10.72
N TYR A 153 5.41 15.96 -9.97
CA TYR A 153 6.15 16.29 -8.74
C TYR A 153 5.34 16.19 -7.44
N VAL A 154 4.04 15.89 -7.51
CA VAL A 154 3.23 15.64 -6.31
C VAL A 154 2.59 14.26 -6.37
N MET A 155 1.81 13.97 -7.41
CA MET A 155 1.07 12.70 -7.49
C MET A 155 2.01 11.51 -7.68
N HIS A 156 2.98 11.62 -8.58
CA HIS A 156 3.97 10.58 -8.83
C HIS A 156 4.79 10.22 -7.58
N PRO A 157 5.44 11.18 -6.87
CA PRO A 157 6.06 10.89 -5.59
C PRO A 157 5.10 10.29 -4.56
N TYR A 158 3.86 10.77 -4.47
CA TYR A 158 2.87 10.21 -3.55
C TYR A 158 2.57 8.73 -3.85
N PHE A 159 2.28 8.37 -5.10
CA PHE A 159 2.01 6.98 -5.47
C PHE A 159 3.24 6.08 -5.36
N GLY A 160 4.44 6.60 -5.66
CA GLY A 160 5.69 5.92 -5.35
C GLY A 160 5.84 5.66 -3.84
N GLY A 161 5.40 6.60 -3.01
CA GLY A 161 5.30 6.46 -1.55
C GLY A 161 4.28 5.41 -1.11
N VAL A 162 3.13 5.32 -1.77
CA VAL A 162 2.12 4.27 -1.51
C VAL A 162 2.67 2.87 -1.82
N TYR A 163 3.43 2.70 -2.91
CA TYR A 163 4.10 1.41 -3.17
C TYR A 163 5.17 1.12 -2.11
N TYR A 164 5.92 2.15 -1.69
CA TYR A 164 6.92 2.00 -0.65
C TYR A 164 6.32 1.58 0.69
N THR A 165 5.23 2.23 1.14
CA THR A 165 4.57 1.90 2.40
C THR A 165 3.99 0.49 2.38
N ALA A 166 3.44 0.01 1.26
CA ALA A 166 2.99 -1.37 1.13
C ALA A 166 4.08 -2.40 1.48
N ALA A 167 5.31 -2.19 0.99
CA ALA A 167 6.46 -3.03 1.34
C ALA A 167 6.93 -2.84 2.80
N ARG A 168 6.94 -1.61 3.30
CA ARG A 168 7.31 -1.34 4.71
C ARG A 168 6.37 -2.01 5.69
N HIS A 169 5.06 -1.94 5.47
CA HIS A 169 4.07 -2.61 6.31
C HIS A 169 4.22 -4.14 6.29
N ALA A 170 4.71 -4.72 5.18
CA ALA A 170 5.04 -6.13 5.06
C ALA A 170 6.39 -6.52 5.72
N GLY A 171 7.02 -5.63 6.50
CA GLY A 171 8.25 -5.94 7.25
C GLY A 171 9.54 -5.89 6.44
N PHE A 172 9.51 -5.32 5.22
CA PHE A 172 10.72 -5.10 4.42
C PHE A 172 11.47 -3.85 4.89
N ASN A 173 12.80 -3.87 4.78
CA ASN A 173 13.62 -2.70 5.12
C ASN A 173 13.50 -1.57 4.09
N GLU A 174 14.16 -0.45 4.34
CA GLU A 174 14.07 0.76 3.53
C GLU A 174 14.55 0.55 2.09
N PHE A 175 15.65 -0.20 1.93
CA PHE A 175 16.22 -0.47 0.61
C PHE A 175 15.36 -1.46 -0.20
N GLU A 176 14.86 -2.50 0.46
CA GLU A 176 13.96 -3.48 -0.16
C GLU A 176 12.64 -2.81 -0.59
N SER A 177 12.10 -1.94 0.26
CA SER A 177 10.89 -1.17 -0.03
C SER A 177 11.12 -0.17 -1.17
N PHE A 178 12.30 0.44 -1.24
CA PHE A 178 12.70 1.25 -2.38
C PHE A 178 12.77 0.43 -3.67
N LEU A 179 13.33 -0.78 -3.64
CA LEU A 179 13.38 -1.66 -4.82
C LEU A 179 11.99 -2.12 -5.25
N TYR A 180 11.10 -2.44 -4.31
CA TYR A 180 9.71 -2.76 -4.60
C TYR A 180 8.99 -1.56 -5.24
N SER A 181 9.08 -0.38 -4.63
CA SER A 181 8.50 0.85 -5.18
C SER A 181 9.07 1.20 -6.56
N THR A 182 10.37 1.01 -6.77
CA THR A 182 11.02 1.16 -8.09
C THR A 182 10.44 0.22 -9.13
N THR A 183 10.27 -1.05 -8.75
CA THR A 183 9.72 -2.08 -9.64
C THR A 183 8.26 -1.78 -10.00
N MET A 184 7.45 -1.42 -9.00
CA MET A 184 6.04 -1.09 -9.19
C MET A 184 5.84 0.19 -10.00
N SER A 185 6.61 1.24 -9.71
CA SER A 185 6.54 2.50 -10.45
C SER A 185 6.99 2.32 -11.91
N THR A 186 8.11 1.62 -12.12
CA THR A 186 8.71 1.48 -13.46
C THR A 186 7.97 0.47 -14.32
N PHE A 187 7.85 -0.78 -13.86
CA PHE A 187 7.40 -1.85 -14.74
C PHE A 187 5.89 -2.05 -14.71
N PHE A 188 5.27 -1.88 -13.54
CA PHE A 188 3.84 -2.07 -13.40
C PHE A 188 3.06 -0.83 -13.85
N TRP A 189 3.44 0.36 -13.38
CA TRP A 189 2.74 1.60 -13.74
C TRP A 189 3.20 2.13 -15.10
N GLU A 190 4.42 2.67 -15.18
CA GLU A 190 4.93 3.40 -16.35
C GLU A 190 4.92 2.55 -17.64
N TYR A 191 5.64 1.43 -17.62
CA TYR A 191 5.73 0.51 -18.76
C TYR A 191 4.53 -0.44 -18.87
N GLY A 192 3.66 -0.49 -17.87
CA GLY A 192 2.52 -1.40 -17.83
C GLY A 192 1.22 -0.67 -18.14
N VAL A 193 0.63 -0.06 -17.12
CA VAL A 193 -0.67 0.62 -17.18
C VAL A 193 -0.63 1.85 -18.09
N GLU A 194 0.35 2.73 -17.90
CA GLU A 194 0.41 4.03 -18.57
C GLU A 194 0.85 3.89 -20.03
N ALA A 195 1.73 2.94 -20.32
CA ALA A 195 2.17 2.62 -21.68
C ALA A 195 1.05 2.25 -22.65
N PHE A 196 -0.16 1.87 -22.17
CA PHE A 196 -1.32 1.67 -23.04
C PHE A 196 -1.84 2.98 -23.66
N ALA A 197 -1.64 4.10 -22.98
CA ALA A 197 -2.05 5.42 -23.43
C ALA A 197 -0.85 6.24 -23.95
N GLU A 198 0.28 6.21 -23.25
CA GLU A 198 1.36 7.18 -23.47
C GLU A 198 2.74 6.54 -23.58
N VAL A 199 3.73 7.27 -24.09
CA VAL A 199 5.11 6.79 -24.15
C VAL A 199 5.74 6.98 -22.76
N PRO A 200 6.43 5.99 -22.19
CA PRO A 200 7.08 6.11 -20.88
C PRO A 200 7.90 7.40 -20.71
N SER A 201 7.82 8.00 -19.53
CA SER A 201 8.47 9.25 -19.15
C SER A 201 9.81 9.00 -18.46
N ILE A 202 10.88 9.62 -18.96
CA ILE A 202 12.20 9.61 -18.31
C ILE A 202 12.12 10.22 -16.90
N GLN A 203 11.26 11.22 -16.71
CA GLN A 203 11.16 11.92 -15.44
C GLN A 203 10.56 10.99 -14.38
N ASP A 204 9.47 10.32 -14.70
CA ASP A 204 8.72 9.51 -13.75
C ASP A 204 9.45 8.22 -13.40
N LEU A 205 10.28 7.69 -14.31
CA LEU A 205 11.22 6.61 -14.01
C LEU A 205 12.24 6.94 -12.90
N PHE A 206 12.51 8.22 -12.64
CA PHE A 206 13.38 8.64 -11.55
C PHE A 206 12.60 9.25 -10.38
N VAL A 207 11.71 10.20 -10.67
CA VAL A 207 11.02 11.02 -9.68
C VAL A 207 10.10 10.17 -8.81
N THR A 208 9.30 9.31 -9.45
CA THR A 208 8.32 8.44 -8.77
C THR A 208 8.99 7.53 -7.74
N PRO A 209 10.00 6.71 -8.08
CA PRO A 209 10.59 5.83 -7.07
C PRO A 209 11.53 6.53 -6.10
N PHE A 210 12.33 7.51 -6.55
CA PHE A 210 13.32 8.16 -5.69
C PHE A 210 12.66 9.06 -4.64
N PHE A 211 11.83 10.02 -5.09
CA PHE A 211 11.11 10.88 -4.15
C PHE A 211 9.95 10.15 -3.49
N GLY A 212 9.39 9.13 -4.15
CA GLY A 212 8.38 8.27 -3.54
C GLY A 212 8.91 7.51 -2.34
N ALA A 213 10.13 6.97 -2.35
CA ALA A 213 10.68 6.35 -1.15
C ALA A 213 10.85 7.34 0.02
N VAL A 214 11.24 8.58 -0.27
CA VAL A 214 11.35 9.64 0.76
C VAL A 214 9.97 9.98 1.33
N VAL A 215 8.99 10.21 0.46
CA VAL A 215 7.61 10.52 0.85
C VAL A 215 6.97 9.35 1.60
N GLY A 216 7.19 8.11 1.14
CA GLY A 216 6.66 6.90 1.74
C GLY A 216 7.20 6.64 3.15
N GLU A 217 8.49 6.87 3.40
CA GLU A 217 9.03 6.74 4.75
C GLU A 217 8.46 7.82 5.70
N LEU A 218 8.26 9.05 5.21
CA LEU A 218 7.55 10.08 5.98
C LEU A 218 6.09 9.70 6.25
N MET A 219 5.40 9.11 5.26
CA MET A 219 4.03 8.64 5.40
C MET A 219 3.93 7.57 6.50
N LEU A 220 4.81 6.57 6.46
CA LEU A 220 4.88 5.50 7.47
C LEU A 220 5.13 6.07 8.87
N GLN A 221 6.13 6.95 9.03
CA GLN A 221 6.44 7.54 10.33
C GLN A 221 5.28 8.36 10.89
N GLN A 222 4.58 9.12 10.04
CA GLN A 222 3.42 9.89 10.43
C GLN A 222 2.25 8.97 10.82
N GLU A 223 2.03 7.89 10.09
CA GLU A 223 0.98 6.90 10.38
C GLU A 223 1.20 6.24 11.74
N LEU A 224 2.43 5.77 12.00
CA LEU A 224 2.81 5.19 13.29
C LEU A 224 2.66 6.21 14.43
N SER A 225 3.02 7.47 14.20
CA SER A 225 2.84 8.54 15.20
C SER A 225 1.37 8.83 15.51
N ILE A 226 0.50 8.90 14.50
CA ILE A 226 -0.94 9.11 14.70
C ILE A 226 -1.55 7.91 15.43
N THR A 227 -1.20 6.69 15.01
CA THR A 227 -1.67 5.45 15.64
C THR A 227 -1.24 5.37 17.11
N ALA A 228 0.01 5.74 17.43
CA ALA A 228 0.50 5.79 18.82
C ALA A 228 -0.20 6.86 19.67
N ASN A 229 -0.67 7.94 19.07
CA ASN A 229 -1.44 9.01 19.74
C ASN A 229 -2.94 8.69 19.86
N GLY A 230 -3.34 7.43 19.71
CA GLY A 230 -4.75 7.02 19.82
C GLY A 230 -5.57 7.26 18.57
N GLY A 231 -4.94 7.56 17.43
CA GLY A 231 -5.64 7.79 16.16
C GLY A 231 -6.21 9.20 16.01
N GLU A 232 -5.81 10.15 16.86
CA GLU A 232 -6.26 11.55 16.80
C GLU A 232 -5.27 12.46 16.07
N VAL A 233 -5.80 13.39 15.29
CA VAL A 233 -5.03 14.53 14.75
C VAL A 233 -5.71 15.82 15.21
N LEU A 234 -4.95 16.70 15.87
CA LEU A 234 -5.46 17.95 16.46
C LEU A 234 -6.66 17.74 17.41
N GLY A 235 -6.69 16.61 18.13
CA GLY A 235 -7.78 16.25 19.04
C GLY A 235 -9.06 15.75 18.34
N SER A 236 -8.96 15.30 17.09
CA SER A 236 -10.09 14.80 16.31
C SER A 236 -9.79 13.41 15.74
N ASP A 237 -10.60 12.43 16.14
CA ASP A 237 -10.60 11.06 15.60
C ASP A 237 -10.91 11.03 14.11
N THR A 238 -11.78 11.94 13.64
CA THR A 238 -12.15 12.02 12.22
C THR A 238 -10.97 12.49 11.38
N LEU A 239 -10.24 13.52 11.85
CA LEU A 239 -9.05 13.99 11.15
C LEU A 239 -7.94 12.94 11.16
N GLY A 240 -7.78 12.21 12.26
CA GLY A 240 -6.81 11.13 12.32
C GLY A 240 -7.18 9.97 11.41
N SER A 241 -8.43 9.52 11.40
CA SER A 241 -8.92 8.46 10.49
C SER A 241 -8.72 8.82 9.01
N VAL A 242 -9.03 10.07 8.63
CA VAL A 242 -8.81 10.57 7.27
C VAL A 242 -7.31 10.62 6.95
N SER A 243 -6.49 11.07 7.89
CA SER A 243 -5.04 11.12 7.71
C SER A 243 -4.46 9.73 7.50
N LEU A 244 -4.81 8.76 8.36
CA LEU A 244 -4.36 7.36 8.25
C LEU A 244 -4.72 6.76 6.89
N PHE A 245 -5.92 7.02 6.38
CA PHE A 245 -6.32 6.57 5.04
C PHE A 245 -5.40 7.10 3.94
N PHE A 246 -5.04 8.38 3.94
CA PHE A 246 -4.17 8.94 2.91
C PHE A 246 -2.69 8.57 3.11
N LEU A 247 -2.29 8.16 4.31
CA LEU A 247 -0.93 7.67 4.58
C LEU A 247 -0.76 6.21 4.12
N ASN A 248 -1.82 5.39 4.21
CA ASN A 248 -1.81 4.01 3.75
C ASN A 248 -3.13 3.59 3.08
N PRO A 249 -3.44 4.14 1.89
CA PRO A 249 -4.72 3.89 1.24
C PRO A 249 -4.89 2.42 0.84
N VAL A 250 -3.82 1.75 0.41
CA VAL A 250 -3.87 0.34 -0.02
C VAL A 250 -4.16 -0.56 1.17
N GLY A 251 -3.50 -0.35 2.32
CA GLY A 251 -3.74 -1.11 3.54
C GLY A 251 -5.19 -0.99 4.01
N HIS A 252 -5.73 0.24 4.05
CA HIS A 252 -7.11 0.51 4.43
C HIS A 252 -8.13 -0.13 3.47
N ILE A 253 -7.95 0.06 2.15
CA ILE A 253 -8.86 -0.52 1.14
C ILE A 253 -8.79 -2.04 1.17
N HIS A 254 -7.60 -2.61 1.28
CA HIS A 254 -7.40 -4.05 1.40
C HIS A 254 -8.17 -4.59 2.60
N TYR A 255 -8.08 -3.94 3.76
CA TYR A 255 -8.83 -4.32 4.95
C TYR A 255 -10.34 -4.22 4.76
N TRP A 256 -10.86 -3.16 4.15
CA TRP A 256 -12.30 -3.04 3.88
C TRP A 256 -12.81 -4.10 2.92
N VAL A 257 -12.03 -4.44 1.89
CA VAL A 257 -12.37 -5.50 0.94
C VAL A 257 -12.30 -6.86 1.62
N THR A 258 -11.31 -7.14 2.46
CA THR A 258 -11.29 -8.45 3.16
C THR A 258 -12.38 -8.55 4.22
N ASP A 259 -12.67 -7.48 4.96
CA ASP A 259 -13.73 -7.42 5.97
C ASP A 259 -15.13 -7.55 5.35
N ALA A 260 -15.44 -6.76 4.32
CA ALA A 260 -16.75 -6.79 3.67
C ALA A 260 -17.06 -8.14 2.99
N TRP A 261 -16.03 -8.91 2.64
CA TRP A 261 -16.15 -10.22 1.99
C TRP A 261 -15.88 -11.39 2.97
N GLY A 262 -15.77 -11.11 4.28
CA GLY A 262 -15.86 -12.13 5.34
C GLY A 262 -14.54 -12.78 5.77
N GLY A 263 -13.40 -12.09 5.71
CA GLY A 263 -12.11 -12.49 6.30
C GLY A 263 -11.39 -13.69 5.67
N ASP A 264 -12.15 -14.62 5.08
CA ASP A 264 -11.68 -15.87 4.48
C ASP A 264 -11.75 -15.86 2.93
N THR A 265 -11.76 -14.66 2.33
CA THR A 265 -11.80 -14.51 0.88
C THR A 265 -10.44 -14.81 0.28
N GLU A 266 -10.34 -15.93 -0.46
CA GLU A 266 -9.13 -16.29 -1.18
C GLU A 266 -9.20 -15.70 -2.60
N VAL A 267 -8.34 -14.72 -2.89
CA VAL A 267 -8.15 -14.19 -4.25
C VAL A 267 -6.94 -14.88 -4.89
N ASN A 268 -7.16 -15.67 -5.94
CA ASN A 268 -6.11 -16.40 -6.63
C ASN A 268 -6.06 -16.02 -8.11
N LEU A 269 -4.86 -15.84 -8.65
CA LEU A 269 -4.66 -15.82 -10.10
C LEU A 269 -4.79 -17.25 -10.65
N ALA A 270 -5.79 -17.48 -11.49
CA ALA A 270 -6.03 -18.74 -12.14
C ALA A 270 -5.51 -18.71 -13.59
N TYR A 271 -4.58 -19.59 -13.88
CA TYR A 271 -4.05 -19.80 -15.23
C TYR A 271 -4.79 -20.92 -15.99
N ASN A 272 -5.70 -21.62 -15.30
CA ASN A 272 -6.55 -22.65 -15.88
C ASN A 272 -7.84 -22.01 -16.39
N ALA A 273 -8.19 -22.29 -17.65
CA ALA A 273 -9.42 -21.81 -18.26
C ALA A 273 -10.64 -22.09 -17.37
N TRP A 274 -11.42 -21.04 -17.11
CA TRP A 274 -12.67 -21.10 -16.35
C TRP A 274 -12.53 -21.70 -14.95
N PHE A 275 -11.37 -21.49 -14.30
CA PHE A 275 -11.10 -21.96 -12.93
C PHE A 275 -11.24 -23.48 -12.78
N SER A 276 -10.99 -24.22 -13.87
CA SER A 276 -11.21 -25.68 -13.96
C SER A 276 -12.67 -26.10 -13.69
N ASN A 277 -13.63 -25.18 -13.84
CA ASN A 277 -15.05 -25.44 -13.68
C ASN A 277 -15.68 -25.79 -15.04
N GLY A 278 -16.12 -27.05 -15.18
CA GLY A 278 -16.69 -27.56 -16.43
C GLY A 278 -17.99 -26.86 -16.86
N ASP A 279 -18.82 -26.44 -15.90
CA ASP A 279 -20.08 -25.75 -16.20
C ASP A 279 -19.83 -24.32 -16.69
N ALA A 280 -18.86 -23.62 -16.08
CA ALA A 280 -18.43 -22.30 -16.53
C ALA A 280 -17.78 -22.35 -17.92
N ALA A 281 -16.98 -23.38 -18.19
CA ALA A 281 -16.39 -23.61 -19.51
C ALA A 281 -17.46 -23.88 -20.58
N GLN A 282 -18.47 -24.69 -20.26
CA GLN A 282 -19.58 -24.98 -21.16
C GLN A 282 -20.42 -23.73 -21.44
N PHE A 283 -20.75 -22.96 -20.41
CA PHE A 283 -21.48 -21.70 -20.56
C PHE A 283 -20.74 -20.71 -21.48
N ALA A 284 -19.43 -20.57 -21.28
CA ALA A 284 -18.62 -19.69 -22.13
C ALA A 284 -18.55 -20.18 -23.58
N TYR A 285 -18.43 -21.50 -23.78
CA TYR A 285 -18.49 -22.11 -25.12
C TYR A 285 -19.83 -21.83 -25.81
N ASP A 286 -20.94 -21.99 -25.09
CA ASP A 286 -22.29 -21.73 -25.59
C ASP A 286 -22.51 -20.23 -25.88
N ALA A 287 -21.85 -19.34 -25.14
CA ALA A 287 -21.79 -17.91 -25.40
C ALA A 287 -20.88 -17.53 -26.59
N GLY A 288 -20.26 -18.50 -27.25
CA GLY A 288 -19.43 -18.31 -28.43
C GLY A 288 -17.99 -17.88 -28.14
N MET A 289 -17.51 -18.03 -26.90
CA MET A 289 -16.12 -17.74 -26.56
C MET A 289 -15.20 -18.86 -27.08
N PRO A 290 -14.18 -18.54 -27.90
CA PRO A 290 -13.22 -19.54 -28.35
C PRO A 290 -12.38 -20.06 -27.17
N TYR A 291 -12.07 -21.36 -27.18
CA TYR A 291 -11.07 -21.92 -26.28
C TYR A 291 -9.70 -21.30 -26.63
N THR A 292 -9.18 -20.45 -25.76
CA THR A 292 -7.83 -19.86 -25.92
C THR A 292 -6.82 -20.66 -25.12
N ASP A 293 -5.64 -20.89 -25.69
CA ASP A 293 -4.54 -21.59 -25.02
C ASP A 293 -3.93 -20.77 -23.87
N GLN A 294 -4.29 -19.49 -23.78
CA GLN A 294 -3.88 -18.58 -22.72
C GLN A 294 -5.13 -18.08 -22.00
N PHE A 295 -5.19 -18.37 -20.70
CA PHE A 295 -6.22 -17.88 -19.80
C PHE A 295 -5.54 -17.28 -18.57
N VAL A 296 -5.93 -16.06 -18.23
CA VAL A 296 -5.58 -15.41 -16.96
C VAL A 296 -6.90 -14.92 -16.37
N GLY A 297 -7.33 -15.57 -15.30
CA GLY A 297 -8.53 -15.23 -14.57
C GLY A 297 -8.21 -14.86 -13.14
N LEU A 298 -9.02 -13.98 -12.55
CA LEU A 298 -9.01 -13.70 -11.12
C LEU A 298 -10.08 -14.57 -10.46
N GLU A 299 -9.69 -15.55 -9.66
CA GLU A 299 -10.60 -16.37 -8.86
C GLU A 299 -10.79 -15.71 -7.51
N VAL A 300 -12.02 -15.37 -7.16
CA VAL A 300 -12.36 -14.87 -5.83
C VAL A 300 -13.26 -15.92 -5.16
N LYS A 301 -12.71 -16.64 -4.19
CA LYS A 301 -13.45 -17.63 -3.40
C LYS A 301 -13.97 -16.97 -2.14
N LEU A 302 -15.29 -16.84 -2.08
CA LEU A 302 -16.01 -16.33 -0.93
C LEU A 302 -16.43 -17.50 -0.06
N LYS A 303 -15.93 -17.55 1.17
CA LYS A 303 -16.42 -18.49 2.19
C LYS A 303 -17.47 -17.75 3.00
N PHE A 304 -18.70 -18.25 2.95
CA PHE A 304 -19.85 -17.78 3.72
C PHE A 304 -20.24 -18.83 4.76
#